data_AF-A0AA39LTW8-F1
#
_entry.id   AF-A0AA39LTW8-F1
#
_cell.length_a   1.000
_cell.length_b   1.000
_cell.length_c   1.000
_cell.angle_alpha   90.00
_cell.angle_beta   90.00
_cell.angle_gamma   90.00
#
_symmetry.space_group_name_H-M   'P 1'
#
loop_
_entity.id
_entity.type
_entity.pdbx_description
1 polymer ?
#
loop_
_entity_poly.entity_id
_entity_poly.type
_entity_poly.pdbx_seq_one_letter_code
_entity_poly.pdbx_strand_id
1 'polypeptide(L)'
;MDAKNQDTLKDARNQGAPKEAEKLCDNTKDSKPLEQTEAPRVMLNEWIDCREGDDFPADKQMIRALGRPLKTGNGEQDQYVALWYLHGVPVMGRAWNNAGKIAASFSDTKREHTGNKLGSMSYLLELHPLAAGFDYSWQPFKEAAKHGEKVWHPVHISFVAPCVLIYGENKTEVLGGANLKDEYATAAVDGRVIKLMGRDIQACQILCRKDRDDTASI
;
A
#
# COMPACT_ATOMS: atom_id res chain seq x y z
N MET A 1 -45.30 30.18 22.22
CA MET A 1 -45.68 29.30 21.11
C MET A 1 -44.90 29.78 19.89
N ASP A 2 -43.83 29.16 19.40
CA ASP A 2 -43.14 27.93 19.76
C ASP A 2 -41.69 28.05 19.31
N ALA A 3 -40.77 27.71 20.22
CA ALA A 3 -39.37 27.43 19.91
C ALA A 3 -39.27 25.93 19.64
N LYS A 4 -38.83 25.53 18.44
CA LYS A 4 -38.33 24.18 18.11
C LYS A 4 -37.84 24.16 16.66
N ASN A 5 -36.55 24.42 16.45
CA ASN A 5 -35.80 23.77 15.37
C ASN A 5 -34.29 23.96 15.50
N GLN A 6 -33.70 23.45 16.57
CA GLN A 6 -32.25 23.27 16.70
C GLN A 6 -31.99 22.09 17.65
N ASP A 7 -32.27 20.86 17.22
CA ASP A 7 -31.64 19.69 17.85
C ASP A 7 -31.82 18.42 17.01
N THR A 8 -31.00 18.25 15.97
CA THR A 8 -30.73 16.92 15.37
C THR A 8 -29.40 16.98 14.62
N LEU A 9 -28.29 17.12 15.34
CA LEU A 9 -26.93 16.92 14.80
C LEU A 9 -25.93 16.71 15.96
N LYS A 10 -26.29 15.84 16.91
CA LYS A 10 -25.40 15.36 17.97
C LYS A 10 -25.81 13.97 18.46
N ASP A 11 -25.73 12.94 17.62
CA ASP A 11 -25.89 11.54 18.10
C ASP A 11 -25.23 10.53 17.14
N ALA A 12 -23.93 10.70 16.90
CA ALA A 12 -23.11 9.66 16.28
C ALA A 12 -21.76 9.51 17.00
N ARG A 13 -21.77 9.69 18.34
CA ARG A 13 -20.57 9.54 19.17
C ARG A 13 -20.73 8.33 20.08
N ASN A 14 -20.08 7.24 19.69
CA ASN A 14 -19.75 6.05 20.47
C ASN A 14 -20.91 5.25 21.09
N GLN A 15 -21.47 4.33 20.31
CA GLN A 15 -21.84 3.02 20.82
C GLN A 15 -21.21 1.95 19.92
N GLY A 16 -20.16 1.31 20.43
CA GLY A 16 -19.38 0.29 19.73
C GLY A 16 -17.90 0.66 19.69
N ALA A 17 -17.12 0.15 20.65
CA ALA A 17 -15.68 0.08 20.49
C ALA A 17 -15.34 -0.70 19.20
N PRO A 18 -14.24 -0.37 18.49
CA PRO A 18 -13.76 -1.21 17.39
C PRO A 18 -13.60 -2.65 17.91
N LYS A 19 -14.06 -3.62 17.12
CA LYS A 19 -14.00 -5.04 17.49
C LYS A 19 -12.56 -5.54 17.41
N GLU A 20 -11.75 -5.20 18.40
CA GLU A 20 -10.52 -5.91 18.76
C GLU A 20 -10.14 -5.50 20.18
N ALA A 21 -10.71 -6.21 21.14
CA ALA A 21 -10.26 -6.21 22.53
C ALA A 21 -10.20 -7.67 22.98
N GLU A 22 -8.98 -8.19 23.08
CA GLU A 22 -8.70 -9.49 23.69
C GLU A 22 -9.30 -9.55 25.10
N LYS A 23 -10.16 -10.53 25.36
CA LYS A 23 -10.34 -11.11 26.70
C LYS A 23 -10.59 -12.61 26.60
N LEU A 24 -9.56 -13.34 27.01
CA LEU A 24 -9.59 -14.74 27.39
C LEU A 24 -10.10 -14.88 28.84
N CYS A 25 -11.16 -15.65 29.06
CA CYS A 25 -11.26 -16.60 30.18
C CYS A 25 -12.54 -17.49 30.07
N ASP A 26 -12.33 -18.77 30.35
CA ASP A 26 -13.22 -19.94 30.27
C ASP A 26 -14.65 -19.80 30.82
N ASN A 27 -15.61 -20.48 30.17
CA ASN A 27 -16.45 -21.52 30.80
C ASN A 27 -17.34 -22.28 29.80
N THR A 28 -16.99 -23.56 29.61
CA THR A 28 -17.83 -24.77 29.39
C THR A 28 -19.20 -24.75 28.68
N LYS A 29 -19.24 -25.51 27.56
CA LYS A 29 -20.23 -26.51 27.10
C LYS A 29 -21.73 -26.15 27.10
N ASP A 30 -22.24 -25.77 25.93
CA ASP A 30 -23.21 -26.55 25.11
C ASP A 30 -23.81 -25.61 24.06
N SER A 31 -23.41 -25.77 22.80
CA SER A 31 -24.12 -25.16 21.68
C SER A 31 -23.92 -25.96 20.41
N LYS A 32 -25.03 -26.20 19.69
CA LYS A 32 -25.09 -26.70 18.30
C LYS A 32 -23.96 -26.10 17.45
N PRO A 33 -23.46 -26.80 16.41
CA PRO A 33 -22.55 -26.18 15.44
C PRO A 33 -23.25 -24.94 14.90
N LEU A 34 -22.78 -23.77 15.34
CA LEU A 34 -23.13 -22.51 14.71
C LEU A 34 -22.58 -22.64 13.30
N GLU A 35 -23.45 -22.54 12.32
CA GLU A 35 -23.09 -22.30 10.94
C GLU A 35 -22.11 -21.12 10.94
N GLN A 36 -20.81 -21.41 10.83
CA GLN A 36 -19.77 -20.40 10.81
C GLN A 36 -19.96 -19.63 9.51
N THR A 37 -20.75 -18.57 9.59
CA THR A 37 -20.72 -17.51 8.60
C THR A 37 -19.34 -16.89 8.75
N GLU A 38 -18.40 -17.26 7.87
CA GLU A 38 -17.08 -16.63 7.82
C GLU A 38 -17.29 -15.11 7.80
N ALA A 39 -16.58 -14.40 8.66
CA ALA A 39 -16.68 -12.94 8.71
C ALA A 39 -16.36 -12.37 7.31
N PRO A 40 -17.10 -11.35 6.84
CA PRO A 40 -16.84 -10.75 5.53
C PRO A 40 -15.37 -10.34 5.39
N ARG A 41 -14.74 -10.76 4.29
CA ARG A 41 -13.34 -10.45 3.99
C ARG A 41 -13.20 -9.00 3.54
N VAL A 42 -12.06 -8.40 3.85
CA VAL A 42 -11.73 -7.02 3.44
C VAL A 42 -11.31 -7.02 1.97
N MET A 43 -12.02 -6.24 1.14
CA MET A 43 -11.77 -6.10 -0.30
C MET A 43 -11.05 -4.80 -0.69
N LEU A 44 -10.78 -3.93 0.28
CA LEU A 44 -10.06 -2.67 0.10
C LEU A 44 -8.60 -2.81 0.54
N ASN A 45 -7.72 -2.07 -0.15
CA ASN A 45 -6.32 -1.95 0.25
C ASN A 45 -6.26 -1.13 1.54
N GLU A 46 -5.54 -1.63 2.54
CA GLU A 46 -5.42 -0.97 3.83
C GLU A 46 -4.19 -0.05 3.86
N TRP A 47 -4.41 1.22 4.20
CA TRP A 47 -3.36 2.23 4.32
C TRP A 47 -3.29 2.75 5.74
N ILE A 48 -2.10 2.77 6.33
CA ILE A 48 -1.87 3.35 7.65
C ILE A 48 -1.09 4.65 7.55
N ASP A 49 -1.60 5.69 8.21
CA ASP A 49 -0.95 7.00 8.24
C ASP A 49 0.32 6.97 9.09
N CYS A 50 1.34 7.66 8.60
CA CYS A 50 2.62 7.83 9.27
C CYS A 50 3.28 9.16 8.85
N ARG A 51 4.35 9.53 9.55
CA ARG A 51 5.21 10.64 9.17
C ARG A 51 6.66 10.18 9.13
N GLU A 52 7.44 10.84 8.29
CA GLU A 52 8.89 10.64 8.33
C GLU A 52 9.44 11.03 9.70
N GLY A 53 10.34 10.20 10.25
CA GLY A 53 10.89 10.38 11.59
C GLY A 53 10.07 9.75 12.72
N ASP A 54 8.84 9.27 12.47
CA ASP A 54 8.12 8.42 13.40
C ASP A 54 8.87 7.08 13.60
N ASP A 55 8.58 6.36 14.68
CA ASP A 55 9.15 5.02 14.91
C ASP A 55 8.76 4.06 13.79
N PHE A 56 9.72 3.26 13.33
CA PHE A 56 9.47 2.29 12.28
C PHE A 56 8.51 1.20 12.78
N PRO A 57 7.37 0.95 12.10
CA PRO A 57 6.32 0.06 12.61
C PRO A 57 6.68 -1.41 12.37
N ALA A 58 7.59 -1.94 13.18
CA ALA A 58 8.11 -3.30 13.07
C ALA A 58 7.06 -4.39 13.37
N ASP A 59 5.97 -4.04 14.04
CA ASP A 59 4.83 -4.91 14.35
C ASP A 59 3.80 -4.99 13.21
N LYS A 60 3.91 -4.14 12.19
CA LYS A 60 2.97 -4.09 11.06
C LYS A 60 3.53 -4.82 9.85
N GLN A 61 2.69 -5.63 9.20
CA GLN A 61 3.03 -6.27 7.94
C GLN A 61 2.85 -5.28 6.79
N MET A 62 3.89 -4.51 6.49
CA MET A 62 3.94 -3.61 5.35
C MET A 62 4.33 -4.34 4.07
N ILE A 63 3.79 -3.91 2.92
CA ILE A 63 4.15 -4.49 1.62
C ILE A 63 5.60 -4.14 1.26
N ARG A 64 6.49 -5.12 1.41
CA ARG A 64 7.90 -5.07 1.01
C ARG A 64 8.03 -5.24 -0.51
N ALA A 65 8.83 -4.38 -1.13
CA ALA A 65 9.12 -4.46 -2.56
C ALA A 65 9.66 -5.84 -2.95
N LEU A 66 9.03 -6.49 -3.93
CA LEU A 66 9.36 -7.84 -4.40
C LEU A 66 9.42 -8.94 -3.31
N GLY A 67 8.94 -8.66 -2.09
CA GLY A 67 9.08 -9.57 -0.94
C GLY A 67 10.52 -9.78 -0.45
N ARG A 68 11.49 -8.97 -0.92
CA ARG A 68 12.93 -9.15 -0.61
C ARG A 68 13.67 -7.80 -0.58
N PRO A 69 14.92 -7.76 -0.08
CA PRO A 69 15.76 -6.59 -0.28
C PRO A 69 15.94 -6.31 -1.78
N LEU A 70 15.89 -5.03 -2.15
CA LEU A 70 16.18 -4.58 -3.50
C LEU A 70 17.67 -4.37 -3.68
N LYS A 71 18.17 -4.66 -4.89
CA LYS A 71 19.56 -4.40 -5.29
C LYS A 71 19.72 -2.94 -5.66
N THR A 72 19.87 -2.08 -4.66
CA THR A 72 20.04 -0.63 -4.88
C THR A 72 21.48 -0.30 -5.28
N GLY A 73 21.72 0.94 -5.74
CA GLY A 73 23.07 1.41 -6.07
C GLY A 73 24.04 1.41 -4.88
N ASN A 74 23.51 1.44 -3.65
CA ASN A 74 24.28 1.52 -2.40
C ASN A 74 24.28 0.19 -1.62
N GLY A 75 23.84 -0.90 -2.24
CA GLY A 75 23.71 -2.23 -1.62
C GLY A 75 22.27 -2.69 -1.47
N GLU A 76 22.07 -3.82 -0.78
CA GLU A 76 20.74 -4.36 -0.55
C GLU A 76 19.96 -3.53 0.48
N GLN A 77 18.70 -3.21 0.19
CA GLN A 77 17.86 -2.42 1.07
C GLN A 77 16.39 -2.86 1.02
N ASP A 78 15.77 -2.90 2.19
CA ASP A 78 14.33 -3.08 2.32
C ASP A 78 13.57 -1.78 2.06
N GLN A 79 12.67 -1.84 1.07
CA GLN A 79 11.83 -0.73 0.67
C GLN A 79 10.37 -1.17 0.71
N TYR A 80 9.52 -0.30 1.23
CA TYR A 80 8.11 -0.58 1.46
C TYR A 80 7.25 0.44 0.73
N VAL A 81 6.09 -0.03 0.25
CA VAL A 81 5.15 0.80 -0.53
C VAL A 81 4.60 1.92 0.35
N ALA A 82 4.79 3.14 -0.12
CA ALA A 82 4.30 4.34 0.52
C ALA A 82 3.55 5.24 -0.47
N LEU A 83 2.58 5.98 0.04
CA LEU A 83 1.76 6.94 -0.68
C LEU A 83 1.88 8.31 -0.05
N TRP A 84 2.02 9.33 -0.89
CA TRP A 84 1.99 10.72 -0.49
C TRP A 84 1.12 11.54 -1.47
N TYR A 85 0.70 12.74 -1.06
CA TYR A 85 -0.03 13.65 -1.92
C TYR A 85 0.73 14.96 -2.07
N LEU A 86 1.02 15.33 -3.31
CA LEU A 86 1.61 16.61 -3.65
C LEU A 86 0.58 17.46 -4.41
N HIS A 87 0.09 18.52 -3.77
CA HIS A 87 -0.93 19.42 -4.35
C HIS A 87 -2.18 18.68 -4.86
N GLY A 88 -2.63 17.65 -4.13
CA GLY A 88 -3.79 16.84 -4.48
C GLY A 88 -3.52 15.71 -5.48
N VAL A 89 -2.29 15.56 -5.97
CA VAL A 89 -1.89 14.47 -6.87
C VAL A 89 -1.26 13.33 -6.06
N PRO A 90 -1.75 12.08 -6.21
CA PRO A 90 -1.15 10.94 -5.53
C PRO A 90 0.24 10.63 -6.11
N VAL A 91 1.20 10.38 -5.23
CA VAL A 91 2.58 10.04 -5.56
C VAL A 91 2.93 8.76 -4.81
N MET A 92 3.12 7.67 -5.56
CA MET A 92 3.66 6.43 -5.01
C MET A 92 5.18 6.57 -4.87
N GLY A 93 5.69 6.08 -3.76
CA GLY A 93 7.11 6.17 -3.42
C GLY A 93 7.56 5.00 -2.57
N ARG A 94 8.65 5.21 -1.86
CA ARG A 94 9.19 4.24 -0.92
C ARG A 94 9.35 4.84 0.45
N ALA A 95 9.27 3.99 1.44
CA ALA A 95 9.82 4.26 2.75
C ALA A 95 10.62 3.05 3.24
N TRP A 96 11.53 3.27 4.19
CA TRP A 96 12.43 2.26 4.73
C TRP A 96 12.78 2.55 6.18
N ASN A 97 13.31 1.54 6.87
CA ASN A 97 13.83 1.68 8.21
C ASN A 97 15.22 2.34 8.15
N ASN A 98 15.34 3.52 8.74
CA ASN A 98 16.60 4.21 8.94
C ASN A 98 16.86 4.36 10.44
N ALA A 99 17.67 3.44 10.99
CA ALA A 99 18.05 3.42 12.41
C ALA A 99 16.86 3.45 13.39
N GLY A 100 15.81 2.67 13.09
CA GLY A 100 14.59 2.57 13.89
C GLY A 100 13.53 3.63 13.58
N LYS A 101 13.84 4.57 12.67
CA LYS A 101 12.91 5.62 12.24
C LYS A 101 12.46 5.41 10.80
N ILE A 102 11.30 5.94 10.47
CA ILE A 102 10.81 5.98 9.10
C ILE A 102 11.60 7.03 8.33
N ALA A 103 12.21 6.61 7.21
CA ALA A 103 12.70 7.49 6.15
C ALA A 103 11.90 7.24 4.88
N ALA A 104 11.69 8.27 4.06
CA ALA A 104 10.89 8.14 2.85
C ALA A 104 11.41 9.00 1.69
N SER A 105 11.06 8.61 0.46
CA SER A 105 11.42 9.32 -0.75
C SER A 105 10.34 9.15 -1.82
N PHE A 106 9.91 10.29 -2.38
CA PHE A 106 8.89 10.43 -3.42
C PHE A 106 9.41 11.29 -4.58
N SER A 107 8.84 11.12 -5.77
CA SER A 107 9.24 11.84 -6.98
C SER A 107 8.05 12.34 -7.79
N ASP A 108 8.03 13.63 -8.13
CA ASP A 108 7.00 14.28 -8.96
C ASP A 108 7.43 14.44 -10.44
N THR A 109 8.29 13.54 -10.92
CA THR A 109 8.99 13.58 -12.23
C THR A 109 10.10 14.63 -12.37
N LYS A 110 10.15 15.65 -11.50
CA LYS A 110 11.12 16.75 -11.59
C LYS A 110 12.12 16.73 -10.45
N ARG A 111 11.68 16.40 -9.24
CA ARG A 111 12.47 16.51 -8.01
C ARG A 111 12.16 15.41 -7.02
N GLU A 112 13.13 15.14 -6.15
CA GLU A 112 12.95 14.32 -4.97
C GLU A 112 12.29 15.10 -3.83
N HIS A 113 11.38 14.42 -3.13
CA HIS A 113 10.81 14.87 -1.88
C HIS A 113 11.10 13.84 -0.79
N THR A 114 11.73 14.30 0.29
CA THR A 114 12.20 13.52 1.45
C THR A 114 12.36 14.48 2.64
N GLY A 115 12.49 13.96 3.85
CA GLY A 115 12.63 14.73 5.08
C GLY A 115 11.33 15.36 5.56
N ASN A 116 11.45 16.24 6.56
CA ASN A 116 10.34 16.87 7.27
C ASN A 116 9.31 17.62 6.38
N LYS A 117 9.65 17.92 5.13
CA LYS A 117 8.75 18.56 4.15
C LYS A 117 7.65 17.64 3.61
N LEU A 118 7.74 16.32 3.83
CA LEU A 118 6.71 15.38 3.40
C LEU A 118 5.41 15.53 4.22
N GLY A 119 5.51 15.86 5.51
CA GLY A 119 4.34 15.85 6.38
C GLY A 119 3.78 14.44 6.53
N SER A 120 2.45 14.29 6.41
CA SER A 120 1.77 12.99 6.49
C SER A 120 1.84 12.21 5.17
N MET A 121 2.09 10.91 5.29
CA MET A 121 2.07 9.93 4.21
C MET A 121 1.44 8.63 4.75
N SER A 122 1.29 7.61 3.90
CA SER A 122 0.70 6.34 4.34
C SER A 122 1.49 5.14 3.82
N TYR A 123 1.60 4.08 4.64
CA TYR A 123 2.10 2.77 4.22
C TYR A 123 0.98 1.89 3.71
N LEU A 124 1.27 1.04 2.73
CA LEU A 124 0.38 -0.05 2.33
C LEU A 124 0.61 -1.27 3.24
N LEU A 125 -0.47 -1.75 3.86
CA LEU A 125 -0.45 -2.95 4.69
C LEU A 125 -0.89 -4.20 3.93
N GLU A 126 -0.29 -5.33 4.30
CA GLU A 126 -0.77 -6.66 3.98
C GLU A 126 -1.63 -7.16 5.13
N LEU A 127 -2.92 -7.34 4.89
CA LEU A 127 -3.81 -7.94 5.88
C LEU A 127 -3.56 -9.44 5.98
N HIS A 128 -3.80 -10.00 7.17
CA HIS A 128 -3.68 -11.43 7.40
C HIS A 128 -4.54 -12.21 6.38
N PRO A 129 -4.08 -13.37 5.85
CA PRO A 129 -4.83 -14.13 4.85
C PRO A 129 -6.26 -14.48 5.26
N LEU A 130 -6.56 -14.67 6.54
CA LEU A 130 -7.95 -14.96 6.95
C LEU A 130 -8.88 -13.73 6.89
N ALA A 131 -8.32 -12.52 6.85
CA ALA A 131 -9.07 -11.28 6.77
C ALA A 131 -9.13 -10.71 5.34
N ALA A 132 -8.08 -10.92 4.53
CA ALA A 132 -7.98 -10.38 3.18
C ALA A 132 -8.80 -11.19 2.15
N GLY A 133 -9.59 -10.50 1.35
CA GLY A 133 -10.31 -11.09 0.22
C GLY A 133 -9.52 -11.10 -1.09
N PHE A 134 -8.24 -10.73 -1.06
CA PHE A 134 -7.36 -10.71 -2.22
C PHE A 134 -5.92 -11.04 -1.80
N ASP A 135 -5.10 -11.42 -2.77
CA ASP A 135 -3.65 -11.59 -2.63
C ASP A 135 -2.91 -10.50 -3.38
N TYR A 136 -1.73 -10.12 -2.89
CA TYR A 136 -0.81 -9.23 -3.61
C TYR A 136 0.24 -10.03 -4.38
N SER A 137 0.66 -9.48 -5.52
CA SER A 137 1.80 -10.01 -6.27
C SER A 137 2.44 -8.94 -7.14
N TRP A 138 3.76 -8.99 -7.26
CA TRP A 138 4.53 -8.14 -8.16
C TRP A 138 4.51 -8.73 -9.57
N GLN A 139 3.95 -7.98 -10.52
CA GLN A 139 3.78 -8.42 -11.90
C GLN A 139 4.62 -7.56 -12.84
N PRO A 140 5.18 -8.10 -13.94
CA PRO A 140 5.86 -7.30 -14.94
C PRO A 140 4.96 -6.20 -15.49
N PHE A 141 5.49 -4.99 -15.70
CA PHE A 141 4.75 -3.84 -16.23
C PHE A 141 3.97 -4.20 -17.49
N LYS A 142 4.61 -4.94 -18.41
CA LYS A 142 4.01 -5.38 -19.68
C LYS A 142 2.74 -6.21 -19.51
N GLU A 143 2.57 -6.91 -18.39
CA GLU A 143 1.38 -7.70 -18.07
C GLU A 143 0.37 -6.84 -17.30
N ALA A 144 0.86 -6.09 -16.31
CA ALA A 144 0.07 -5.23 -15.46
C ALA A 144 -0.61 -4.07 -16.22
N ALA A 145 -0.01 -3.58 -17.31
CA ALA A 145 -0.51 -2.46 -18.10
C ALA A 145 -1.42 -2.85 -19.29
N LYS A 146 -1.63 -4.15 -19.57
CA LYS A 146 -2.52 -4.58 -20.68
C LYS A 146 -3.94 -3.98 -20.55
N HIS A 147 -4.70 -3.90 -21.62
CA HIS A 147 -6.12 -3.57 -21.51
C HIS A 147 -6.95 -4.85 -21.58
N GLY A 148 -8.16 -4.83 -20.99
CA GLY A 148 -9.08 -5.98 -21.00
C GLY A 148 -9.00 -6.88 -19.77
N GLU A 149 -9.46 -8.11 -19.91
CA GLU A 149 -9.54 -9.09 -18.82
C GLU A 149 -8.17 -9.47 -18.30
N LYS A 150 -8.00 -9.33 -16.98
CA LYS A 150 -6.81 -9.74 -16.26
C LYS A 150 -7.19 -10.47 -15.00
N VAL A 151 -6.33 -11.39 -14.61
CA VAL A 151 -6.40 -12.03 -13.29
C VAL A 151 -5.82 -11.09 -12.23
N TRP A 152 -4.72 -10.41 -12.55
CA TRP A 152 -4.02 -9.49 -11.66
C TRP A 152 -4.30 -8.05 -12.04
N HIS A 153 -4.88 -7.30 -11.12
CA HIS A 153 -5.22 -5.90 -11.29
C HIS A 153 -4.20 -5.03 -10.54
N PRO A 154 -3.60 -4.00 -11.16
CA PRO A 154 -2.69 -3.09 -10.47
C PRO A 154 -3.33 -2.52 -9.19
N VAL A 155 -2.55 -2.42 -8.12
CA VAL A 155 -2.88 -1.55 -6.99
C VAL A 155 -2.68 -0.13 -7.48
N HIS A 156 -3.72 0.71 -7.43
CA HIS A 156 -3.61 2.07 -7.94
C HIS A 156 -4.46 3.07 -7.14
N ILE A 157 -4.04 4.32 -7.22
CA ILE A 157 -4.85 5.49 -6.88
C ILE A 157 -4.86 6.39 -8.10
N SER A 158 -6.05 6.66 -8.63
CA SER A 158 -6.20 7.24 -9.98
C SER A 158 -5.42 6.37 -11.00
N PHE A 159 -4.45 6.90 -11.73
CA PHE A 159 -3.62 6.15 -12.69
C PHE A 159 -2.25 5.74 -12.14
N VAL A 160 -1.97 6.01 -10.86
CA VAL A 160 -0.65 5.81 -10.26
C VAL A 160 -0.60 4.52 -9.46
N ALA A 161 0.36 3.65 -9.76
CA ALA A 161 0.57 2.35 -9.12
C ALA A 161 1.97 2.24 -8.49
N PRO A 162 2.16 1.49 -7.38
CA PRO A 162 3.49 1.17 -6.87
C PRO A 162 4.31 0.41 -7.90
N CYS A 163 5.55 0.82 -8.10
CA CYS A 163 6.40 0.28 -9.16
C CYS A 163 7.85 0.13 -8.69
N VAL A 164 8.42 -1.06 -8.80
CA VAL A 164 9.87 -1.25 -8.70
C VAL A 164 10.48 -0.99 -10.07
N LEU A 165 11.23 0.10 -10.17
CA LEU A 165 12.00 0.45 -11.35
C LEU A 165 13.26 -0.41 -11.40
N ILE A 166 13.57 -0.94 -12.58
CA ILE A 166 14.81 -1.66 -12.86
C ILE A 166 15.54 -0.88 -13.96
N TYR A 167 16.70 -0.33 -13.66
CA TYR A 167 17.38 0.62 -14.55
C TYR A 167 18.91 0.45 -14.57
N GLY A 168 19.53 0.99 -15.62
CA GLY A 168 20.96 0.94 -15.85
C GLY A 168 21.48 -0.46 -16.22
N GLU A 169 22.76 -0.54 -16.58
CA GLU A 169 23.41 -1.79 -16.99
C GLU A 169 23.49 -2.81 -15.85
N ASN A 170 23.63 -2.32 -14.61
CA ASN A 170 23.72 -3.13 -13.41
C ASN A 170 22.35 -3.63 -12.90
N LYS A 171 21.26 -3.32 -13.61
CA LYS A 171 19.87 -3.65 -13.22
C LYS A 171 19.56 -3.21 -11.79
N THR A 172 19.92 -1.97 -11.47
CA THR A 172 19.64 -1.38 -10.16
C THR A 172 18.15 -1.29 -9.94
N GLU A 173 17.72 -1.61 -8.72
CA GLU A 173 16.31 -1.67 -8.31
C GLU A 173 16.00 -0.53 -7.35
N VAL A 174 14.86 0.14 -7.56
CA VAL A 174 14.33 1.14 -6.63
C VAL A 174 12.81 1.19 -6.69
N LEU A 175 12.16 1.27 -5.53
CA LEU A 175 10.72 1.43 -5.43
C LEU A 175 10.33 2.91 -5.63
N GLY A 176 9.31 3.10 -6.46
CA GLY A 176 8.67 4.37 -6.75
C GLY A 176 7.24 4.16 -7.25
N GLY A 177 6.84 4.92 -8.24
CA GLY A 177 5.49 4.89 -8.81
C GLY A 177 5.51 4.81 -10.33
N ALA A 178 4.47 4.21 -10.91
CA ALA A 178 4.21 4.26 -12.34
C ALA A 178 2.85 4.89 -12.63
N ASN A 179 2.80 5.74 -13.65
CA ASN A 179 1.56 6.22 -14.23
C ASN A 179 1.21 5.27 -15.39
N LEU A 180 0.13 4.51 -15.20
CA LEU A 180 -0.31 3.49 -16.15
C LEU A 180 -1.01 4.07 -17.38
N LYS A 181 -1.50 5.31 -17.29
CA LYS A 181 -2.17 6.01 -18.41
C LYS A 181 -1.15 6.65 -19.35
N ASP A 182 -0.16 7.32 -18.80
CA ASP A 182 0.88 8.03 -19.55
C ASP A 182 2.14 7.18 -19.77
N GLU A 183 2.11 5.92 -19.32
CA GLU A 183 3.14 4.89 -19.50
C GLU A 183 4.56 5.36 -19.13
N TYR A 184 4.72 5.82 -17.89
CA TYR A 184 6.04 6.12 -17.32
C TYR A 184 6.15 5.64 -15.87
N ALA A 185 7.39 5.38 -15.43
CA ALA A 185 7.71 5.10 -14.05
C ALA A 185 8.73 6.09 -13.51
N THR A 186 8.60 6.48 -12.25
CA THR A 186 9.52 7.39 -11.56
C THR A 186 9.86 6.93 -10.15
N ALA A 187 11.12 7.12 -9.79
CA ALA A 187 11.62 7.08 -8.42
C ALA A 187 12.65 8.19 -8.23
N ALA A 188 13.11 8.40 -7.01
CA ALA A 188 14.18 9.35 -6.72
C ALA A 188 15.27 8.72 -5.85
N VAL A 189 16.54 9.03 -6.14
CA VAL A 189 17.70 8.58 -5.36
C VAL A 189 18.68 9.75 -5.31
N ASP A 190 19.10 10.12 -4.10
CA ASP A 190 20.13 11.14 -3.83
C ASP A 190 19.92 12.46 -4.59
N GLY A 191 18.70 12.99 -4.52
CA GLY A 191 18.27 14.24 -5.17
C GLY A 191 17.97 14.12 -6.65
N ARG A 192 18.19 12.95 -7.28
CA ARG A 192 17.98 12.72 -8.71
C ARG A 192 16.73 11.93 -8.97
N VAL A 193 15.95 12.36 -9.95
CA VAL A 193 14.79 11.62 -10.44
C VAL A 193 15.23 10.64 -11.51
N ILE A 194 14.88 9.37 -11.32
CA ILE A 194 14.95 8.34 -12.34
C ILE A 194 13.58 8.28 -13.00
N LYS A 195 13.53 8.47 -14.31
CA LYS A 195 12.31 8.36 -15.10
C LYS A 195 12.53 7.37 -16.24
N LEU A 196 11.68 6.35 -16.30
CA LEU A 196 11.69 5.34 -17.36
C LEU A 196 10.41 5.47 -18.18
N MET A 197 10.52 5.24 -19.49
CA MET A 197 9.38 5.23 -20.43
C MET A 197 9.60 4.20 -21.54
N GLY A 198 8.56 3.88 -22.31
CA GLY A 198 8.66 3.09 -23.53
C GLY A 198 9.18 1.66 -23.31
N ARG A 199 10.33 1.31 -23.88
CA ARG A 199 10.91 -0.04 -23.71
C ARG A 199 11.50 -0.25 -22.31
N ASP A 200 11.99 0.80 -21.68
CA ASP A 200 12.74 0.69 -20.41
C ASP A 200 11.83 0.38 -19.22
N ILE A 201 10.54 0.73 -19.30
CA ILE A 201 9.57 0.39 -18.24
C ILE A 201 9.13 -1.06 -18.25
N GLN A 202 9.34 -1.81 -19.35
CA GLN A 202 8.76 -3.15 -19.51
C GLN A 202 9.34 -4.17 -18.52
N ALA A 203 10.56 -3.94 -18.02
CA ALA A 203 11.20 -4.76 -16.99
C ALA A 203 10.74 -4.42 -15.57
N CYS A 204 10.12 -3.25 -15.37
CA CYS A 204 9.65 -2.82 -14.05
C CYS A 204 8.57 -3.76 -13.53
N GLN A 205 8.42 -3.80 -12.20
CA GLN A 205 7.44 -4.64 -11.53
C GLN A 205 6.37 -3.75 -10.89
N ILE A 206 5.11 -3.98 -11.23
CA ILE A 206 3.95 -3.30 -10.68
C ILE A 206 3.34 -4.16 -9.59
N LEU A 207 3.01 -3.55 -8.45
CA LEU A 207 2.21 -4.24 -7.45
C LEU A 207 0.78 -4.42 -7.97
N CYS A 208 0.34 -5.67 -8.05
CA CYS A 208 -1.02 -6.03 -8.39
C CYS A 208 -1.68 -6.77 -7.23
N ARG A 209 -3.01 -6.85 -7.29
CA ARG A 209 -3.82 -7.73 -6.45
C ARG A 209 -4.71 -8.62 -7.30
N LYS A 210 -5.06 -9.78 -6.77
CA LYS A 210 -6.02 -10.72 -7.33
C LYS A 210 -7.04 -11.05 -6.25
N ASP A 211 -8.31 -10.80 -6.54
CA ASP A 211 -9.40 -11.20 -5.64
C ASP A 211 -9.40 -12.72 -5.50
N ARG A 212 -9.57 -13.19 -4.27
CA ARG A 212 -9.73 -14.61 -4.00
C ARG A 212 -11.15 -14.99 -4.39
N ASP A 213 -11.28 -16.15 -5.00
CA ASP A 213 -12.59 -16.69 -5.28
C ASP A 213 -13.31 -16.92 -3.94
N ASP A 214 -14.51 -16.36 -3.77
CA ASP A 214 -15.37 -16.59 -2.58
C ASP A 214 -15.70 -18.09 -2.40
N THR A 215 -15.44 -18.89 -3.44
CA THR A 215 -15.48 -20.36 -3.43
C THR A 215 -14.15 -20.91 -2.93
N ALA A 216 -13.87 -20.76 -1.64
CA ALA A 216 -13.13 -21.82 -0.97
C ALA A 216 -14.02 -23.07 -1.03
N SER A 217 -13.81 -23.88 -2.06
CA SER A 217 -14.49 -25.15 -2.26
C SER A 217 -14.44 -25.98 -0.97
N ILE A 218 -15.63 -26.38 -0.54
CA ILE A 218 -15.93 -27.37 0.50
C ILE A 218 -15.16 -28.68 0.22
#